data_AF-A0A672P5P2-F1
#
_entry.id   AF-A0A672P5P2-F1
#
_cell.length_a   1.000
_cell.length_b   1.000
_cell.length_c   1.000
_cell.angle_alpha   90.00
_cell.angle_beta   90.00
_cell.angle_gamma   90.00
#
_symmetry.space_group_name_H-M   'P 1'
#
loop_
_entity.id
_entity.type
_entity.pdbx_description
1 polymer ?
#
loop_
_entity_poly.entity_id
_entity_poly.type
_entity_poly.pdbx_seq_one_letter_code
_entity_poly.pdbx_strand_id
1 'polypeptide(L)'
;NRSSAVNGCHQNELVFWKGCLPGGQGNLCKVCMGGTEEADNYNERYYGNMGALRCLVVDPSGKSFGDVVFMEHHNLESNIERLNTSGWAEGWLAWDFELLCGDGSRAPLTEWKTCNLGAIPPNIVMTHPVLIETIAARPDSGFHLFESPQYGESDLLFKDATRCLVHTSHMDYRTILGEEFYSQAESIFNCTHSSENKGKHYYIYTSYLFALQSLNFKRA
;
A
#
# COMPACT_ATOMS: atom_id res chain seq x y z
N ASN A 1 -8.07 -9.47 -36.89
CA ASN A 1 -7.45 -9.74 -35.57
C ASN A 1 -7.27 -8.43 -34.80
N ARG A 2 -8.25 -8.03 -33.97
CA ARG A 2 -8.15 -6.79 -33.17
C ARG A 2 -9.01 -6.83 -31.89
N SER A 3 -9.14 -8.00 -31.29
CA SER A 3 -10.16 -8.31 -30.25
C SER A 3 -9.58 -8.88 -28.95
N SER A 4 -8.26 -8.88 -28.79
CA SER A 4 -7.57 -9.50 -27.64
C SER A 4 -7.31 -8.54 -26.47
N ALA A 5 -7.27 -7.23 -26.72
CA ALA A 5 -6.83 -6.23 -25.74
C ALA A 5 -7.96 -5.72 -24.80
N VAL A 6 -9.23 -5.86 -25.20
CA VAL A 6 -10.37 -5.25 -24.48
C VAL A 6 -10.83 -6.10 -23.27
N ASN A 7 -10.44 -7.37 -23.21
CA ASN A 7 -10.89 -8.31 -22.17
C ASN A 7 -10.04 -8.27 -20.87
N GLY A 8 -9.09 -7.33 -20.76
CA GLY A 8 -8.24 -7.18 -19.57
C GLY A 8 -8.89 -6.40 -18.42
N CYS A 9 -9.72 -5.41 -18.75
CA CYS A 9 -9.98 -4.28 -17.86
C CYS A 9 -10.98 -4.52 -16.71
N HIS A 10 -11.73 -5.63 -16.73
CA HIS A 10 -12.78 -5.93 -15.74
C HIS A 10 -12.44 -7.13 -14.84
N GLN A 11 -11.17 -7.55 -14.76
CA GLN A 11 -10.79 -8.81 -14.11
C GLN A 11 -10.95 -8.78 -12.58
N ASN A 12 -10.70 -7.65 -11.91
CA ASN A 12 -10.65 -7.62 -10.44
C ASN A 12 -12.03 -7.91 -9.79
N GLU A 13 -13.13 -7.43 -10.38
CA GLU A 13 -14.49 -7.74 -9.90
C GLU A 13 -14.91 -9.19 -10.14
N LEU A 14 -14.26 -9.88 -11.09
CA LEU A 14 -14.50 -11.29 -11.41
C LEU A 14 -13.65 -12.23 -10.53
N VAL A 15 -12.57 -11.73 -9.91
CA VAL A 15 -11.68 -12.48 -9.03
C VAL A 15 -12.09 -12.35 -7.56
N PHE A 16 -12.42 -11.15 -7.09
CA PHE A 16 -12.80 -10.89 -5.69
C PHE A 16 -14.30 -10.62 -5.55
N TRP A 17 -15.00 -11.52 -4.84
CA TRP A 17 -16.44 -11.43 -4.60
C TRP A 17 -16.85 -10.20 -3.78
N LYS A 18 -15.98 -9.80 -2.84
CA LYS A 18 -16.00 -8.58 -2.04
C LYS A 18 -14.57 -8.19 -1.68
N GLY A 19 -14.35 -6.91 -1.35
CA GLY A 19 -13.13 -6.42 -0.75
C GLY A 19 -13.30 -5.00 -0.20
N CYS A 20 -12.19 -4.42 0.30
CA CYS A 20 -12.03 -2.98 0.43
C CYS A 20 -10.80 -2.54 -0.35
N LEU A 21 -11.02 -1.68 -1.33
CA LEU A 21 -10.03 -0.93 -2.10
C LEU A 21 -10.47 0.54 -2.01
N PRO A 22 -9.81 1.38 -1.18
CA PRO A 22 -10.11 2.80 -1.08
C PRO A 22 -10.08 3.49 -2.46
N GLY A 23 -11.06 4.35 -2.75
CA GLY A 23 -11.27 4.94 -4.08
C GLY A 23 -11.72 3.95 -5.19
N GLY A 24 -11.90 2.67 -4.86
CA GLY A 24 -12.46 1.64 -5.75
C GLY A 24 -13.98 1.63 -5.75
N GLN A 25 -14.59 0.84 -6.66
CA GLN A 25 -16.04 0.75 -6.82
C GLN A 25 -16.53 -0.71 -6.85
N GLY A 26 -17.85 -0.90 -6.91
CA GLY A 26 -18.47 -2.19 -7.21
C GLY A 26 -18.21 -3.27 -6.16
N ASN A 27 -17.69 -4.43 -6.55
CA ASN A 27 -17.36 -5.50 -5.59
C ASN A 27 -16.28 -5.08 -4.58
N LEU A 28 -15.37 -4.18 -4.97
CA LEU A 28 -14.17 -3.87 -4.19
C LEU A 28 -14.35 -2.81 -3.11
N CYS A 29 -15.54 -2.20 -2.96
CA CYS A 29 -15.85 -1.31 -1.84
C CYS A 29 -16.74 -1.97 -0.75
N LYS A 30 -17.20 -3.21 -0.97
CA LYS A 30 -18.31 -3.84 -0.20
C LYS A 30 -18.03 -4.19 1.27
N VAL A 31 -16.80 -4.03 1.75
CA VAL A 31 -16.48 -4.15 3.19
C VAL A 31 -15.68 -2.95 3.75
N CYS A 32 -15.54 -1.87 3.00
CA CYS A 32 -14.93 -0.62 3.48
C CYS A 32 -15.70 -0.01 4.67
N MET A 33 -15.03 0.78 5.52
CA MET A 33 -15.61 1.33 6.76
C MET A 33 -15.38 2.85 6.94
N GLY A 34 -15.35 3.60 5.84
CA GLY A 34 -15.47 5.05 5.75
C GLY A 34 -16.88 5.51 5.38
N GLY A 35 -17.19 6.80 5.60
CA GLY A 35 -18.55 7.36 5.49
C GLY A 35 -19.10 7.54 4.06
N THR A 36 -18.33 7.23 3.02
CA THR A 36 -18.67 7.42 1.60
C THR A 36 -17.99 6.34 0.76
N GLU A 37 -18.70 5.75 -0.22
CA GLU A 37 -18.26 4.63 -1.07
C GLU A 37 -17.08 4.94 -2.04
N GLU A 38 -16.42 6.09 -1.87
CA GLU A 38 -15.41 6.65 -2.77
C GLU A 38 -14.17 7.18 -2.01
N ALA A 39 -14.09 6.98 -0.68
CA ALA A 39 -13.00 7.52 0.13
C ALA A 39 -11.65 6.84 -0.19
N ASP A 40 -10.67 7.65 -0.60
CA ASP A 40 -9.32 7.26 -1.03
C ASP A 40 -8.22 7.72 -0.05
N ASN A 41 -8.60 7.96 1.21
CA ASN A 41 -7.82 8.68 2.21
C ASN A 41 -8.21 8.25 3.64
N TYR A 42 -7.57 8.81 4.67
CA TYR A 42 -7.76 8.44 6.09
C TYR A 42 -9.19 8.61 6.67
N ASN A 43 -10.17 9.11 5.91
CA ASN A 43 -11.59 8.96 6.26
C ASN A 43 -12.12 7.52 6.04
N GLU A 44 -11.42 6.70 5.27
CA GLU A 44 -11.62 5.25 5.17
C GLU A 44 -10.76 4.53 6.22
N ARG A 45 -11.43 3.79 7.12
CA ARG A 45 -10.79 3.12 8.26
C ARG A 45 -9.85 1.96 7.86
N TYR A 46 -9.97 1.46 6.62
CA TYR A 46 -9.09 0.48 6.00
C TYR A 46 -8.05 1.06 5.01
N TYR A 47 -7.84 2.38 5.01
CA TYR A 47 -6.81 3.02 4.18
C TYR A 47 -5.37 2.75 4.67
N GLY A 48 -4.42 2.64 3.74
CA GLY A 48 -2.99 2.43 4.01
C GLY A 48 -2.63 1.03 4.56
N ASN A 49 -1.33 0.78 4.79
CA ASN A 49 -0.86 -0.52 5.29
C ASN A 49 -1.50 -0.91 6.65
N MET A 50 -1.68 0.05 7.56
CA MET A 50 -2.31 -0.20 8.87
C MET A 50 -3.83 -0.47 8.76
N GLY A 51 -4.53 0.23 7.86
CA GLY A 51 -5.94 -0.01 7.58
C GLY A 51 -6.18 -1.34 6.87
N ALA A 52 -5.29 -1.74 5.97
CA ALA A 52 -5.31 -3.05 5.34
C ALA A 52 -5.16 -4.17 6.38
N LEU A 53 -4.17 -4.10 7.29
CA LEU A 53 -4.07 -5.03 8.43
C LEU A 53 -5.37 -5.08 9.26
N ARG A 54 -6.02 -3.94 9.49
CA ARG A 54 -7.31 -3.86 10.21
C ARG A 54 -8.47 -4.55 9.49
N CYS A 55 -8.42 -4.68 8.16
CA CYS A 55 -9.39 -5.47 7.40
C CYS A 55 -9.14 -6.99 7.52
N LEU A 56 -7.87 -7.40 7.60
CA LEU A 56 -7.43 -8.80 7.71
C LEU A 56 -7.69 -9.41 9.09
N VAL A 57 -7.33 -8.70 10.17
CA VAL A 57 -7.41 -9.25 11.53
C VAL A 57 -8.84 -9.29 12.06
N VAL A 58 -9.05 -10.14 13.08
CA VAL A 58 -10.31 -10.21 13.82
C VAL A 58 -10.34 -9.08 14.85
N ASP A 59 -11.35 -8.22 14.76
CA ASP A 59 -11.60 -7.10 15.68
C ASP A 59 -12.14 -7.57 17.05
N PRO A 60 -12.20 -6.68 18.06
CA PRO A 60 -12.70 -7.04 19.40
C PRO A 60 -14.19 -7.42 19.46
N SER A 61 -14.94 -7.28 18.35
CA SER A 61 -16.31 -7.77 18.21
C SER A 61 -16.41 -9.15 17.55
N GLY A 62 -15.26 -9.77 17.22
CA GLY A 62 -15.18 -11.08 16.59
C GLY A 62 -15.29 -11.06 15.06
N LYS A 63 -15.01 -9.93 14.40
CA LYS A 63 -15.17 -9.77 12.94
C LYS A 63 -13.84 -9.53 12.22
N SER A 64 -13.59 -10.29 11.18
CA SER A 64 -12.63 -9.97 10.10
C SER A 64 -13.40 -9.81 8.79
N PHE A 65 -12.83 -9.07 7.84
CA PHE A 65 -13.50 -8.71 6.57
C PHE A 65 -12.68 -9.03 5.32
N GLY A 66 -11.42 -9.47 5.46
CA GLY A 66 -10.55 -9.86 4.35
C GLY A 66 -9.79 -11.16 4.63
N ASP A 67 -9.75 -12.06 3.64
CA ASP A 67 -8.99 -13.31 3.71
C ASP A 67 -7.50 -13.12 3.36
N VAL A 68 -7.22 -12.07 2.56
CA VAL A 68 -5.92 -11.68 2.02
C VAL A 68 -5.89 -10.15 1.91
N VAL A 69 -4.75 -9.52 2.15
CA VAL A 69 -4.53 -8.09 1.87
C VAL A 69 -3.28 -7.84 1.05
N PHE A 70 -3.32 -6.81 0.20
CA PHE A 70 -2.20 -6.37 -0.61
C PHE A 70 -1.54 -5.16 0.05
N MET A 71 -0.25 -5.26 0.36
CA MET A 71 0.49 -4.26 1.13
C MET A 71 1.93 -4.16 0.66
N GLU A 72 2.56 -3.02 0.92
CA GLU A 72 3.98 -2.82 0.63
C GLU A 72 4.88 -3.35 1.76
N HIS A 73 6.17 -3.58 1.45
CA HIS A 73 7.17 -3.98 2.43
C HIS A 73 7.35 -2.99 3.59
N HIS A 74 7.25 -1.69 3.29
CA HIS A 74 7.62 -0.67 4.26
C HIS A 74 6.70 -0.77 5.49
N ASN A 75 7.30 -0.72 6.67
CA ASN A 75 6.61 -0.91 7.94
C ASN A 75 5.84 -2.25 8.08
N LEU A 76 6.06 -3.30 7.27
CA LEU A 76 5.32 -4.56 7.40
C LEU A 76 5.51 -5.21 8.79
N GLU A 77 6.75 -5.45 9.18
CA GLU A 77 7.10 -6.03 10.48
C GLU A 77 6.67 -5.11 11.63
N SER A 78 7.01 -3.82 11.57
CA SER A 78 6.70 -2.86 12.64
C SER A 78 5.21 -2.53 12.78
N ASN A 79 4.41 -2.57 11.70
CA ASN A 79 2.96 -2.43 11.79
C ASN A 79 2.32 -3.67 12.43
N ILE A 80 2.84 -4.87 12.15
CA ILE A 80 2.37 -6.11 12.81
C ILE A 80 2.77 -6.13 14.29
N GLU A 81 3.97 -5.68 14.65
CA GLU A 81 4.36 -5.46 16.05
C GLU A 81 3.43 -4.44 16.75
N ARG A 82 3.08 -3.34 16.06
CA ARG A 82 2.16 -2.32 16.58
C ARG A 82 0.74 -2.84 16.82
N LEU A 83 0.26 -3.87 16.08
CA LEU A 83 -1.06 -4.47 16.31
C LEU A 83 -1.21 -4.92 17.77
N ASN A 84 -0.21 -5.65 18.30
CA ASN A 84 -0.23 -6.16 19.66
C ASN A 84 -0.36 -5.04 20.70
N THR A 85 0.23 -3.86 20.45
CA THR A 85 0.13 -2.67 21.32
C THR A 85 -1.06 -1.76 21.04
N SER A 86 -1.89 -2.07 20.02
CA SER A 86 -2.91 -1.15 19.50
C SER A 86 -4.23 -1.11 20.28
N GLY A 87 -4.46 -2.07 21.17
CA GLY A 87 -5.72 -2.26 21.90
C GLY A 87 -6.92 -2.69 21.06
N TRP A 88 -6.85 -2.62 19.71
CA TRP A 88 -7.89 -3.12 18.80
C TRP A 88 -7.48 -4.41 18.06
N ALA A 89 -6.19 -4.77 18.09
CA ALA A 89 -5.64 -6.03 17.60
C ALA A 89 -4.58 -6.60 18.57
N GLU A 90 -4.80 -6.43 19.88
CA GLU A 90 -3.97 -7.03 20.92
C GLU A 90 -3.90 -8.56 20.77
N GLY A 91 -2.73 -9.15 20.98
CA GLY A 91 -2.48 -10.59 20.84
C GLY A 91 -2.16 -11.09 19.43
N TRP A 92 -2.26 -10.26 18.38
CA TRP A 92 -1.80 -10.61 17.03
C TRP A 92 -0.28 -10.45 16.91
N LEU A 93 0.40 -11.49 16.40
CA LEU A 93 1.87 -11.58 16.34
C LEU A 93 2.36 -12.01 14.95
N ALA A 94 3.66 -11.84 14.70
CA ALA A 94 4.29 -12.11 13.39
C ALA A 94 4.05 -13.53 12.83
N TRP A 95 3.90 -14.54 13.69
CA TRP A 95 3.62 -15.93 13.28
C TRP A 95 2.14 -16.22 12.99
N ASP A 96 1.24 -15.27 13.23
CA ASP A 96 -0.18 -15.40 12.91
C ASP A 96 -0.50 -15.01 11.45
N PHE A 97 0.53 -14.65 10.67
CA PHE A 97 0.45 -14.24 9.28
C PHE A 97 1.43 -15.03 8.39
N GLU A 98 1.05 -15.21 7.12
CA GLU A 98 1.87 -15.84 6.09
C GLU A 98 1.85 -15.02 4.79
N LEU A 99 3.00 -14.95 4.12
CA LEU A 99 3.15 -14.35 2.80
C LEU A 99 2.67 -15.34 1.73
N LEU A 100 1.94 -14.84 0.73
CA LEU A 100 1.57 -15.60 -0.46
C LEU A 100 2.54 -15.25 -1.59
N CYS A 101 3.27 -16.24 -2.08
CA CYS A 101 4.38 -16.05 -3.02
C CYS A 101 3.88 -16.13 -4.49
N GLY A 102 4.60 -15.48 -5.42
CA GLY A 102 4.23 -15.44 -6.83
C GLY A 102 4.20 -16.79 -7.57
N ASP A 103 4.80 -17.84 -7.00
CA ASP A 103 4.74 -19.23 -7.49
C ASP A 103 3.57 -20.04 -6.90
N GLY A 104 2.74 -19.43 -6.05
CA GLY A 104 1.64 -20.07 -5.33
C GLY A 104 2.06 -20.78 -4.03
N SER A 105 3.34 -20.73 -3.64
CA SER A 105 3.79 -21.20 -2.33
C SER A 105 3.47 -20.19 -1.21
N ARG A 106 3.82 -20.53 0.03
CA ARG A 106 3.62 -19.70 1.22
C ARG A 106 4.87 -19.67 2.08
N ALA A 107 5.16 -18.52 2.67
CA ALA A 107 6.36 -18.31 3.48
C ALA A 107 6.07 -17.47 4.75
N PRO A 108 6.86 -17.61 5.83
CA PRO A 108 6.78 -16.71 6.98
C PRO A 108 7.24 -15.29 6.58
N LEU A 109 6.80 -14.27 7.34
CA LEU A 109 7.15 -12.85 7.12
C LEU A 109 8.66 -12.60 6.90
N THR A 110 9.52 -13.33 7.60
CA THR A 110 10.99 -13.20 7.52
C THR A 110 11.58 -13.48 6.13
N GLU A 111 10.86 -14.23 5.29
CA GLU A 111 11.24 -14.63 3.93
C GLU A 111 10.75 -13.65 2.85
N TRP A 112 10.35 -12.43 3.21
CA TRP A 112 9.84 -11.41 2.28
C TRP A 112 10.76 -11.13 1.07
N LYS A 113 12.07 -11.36 1.20
CA LYS A 113 13.06 -11.19 0.12
C LYS A 113 12.94 -12.24 -0.97
N THR A 114 12.51 -13.45 -0.62
CA THR A 114 12.36 -14.61 -1.52
C THR A 114 10.89 -14.83 -1.90
N CYS A 115 9.96 -14.42 -1.05
CA CYS A 115 8.52 -14.49 -1.25
C CYS A 115 7.90 -13.08 -1.30
N ASN A 116 7.75 -12.53 -2.50
CA ASN A 116 7.01 -11.28 -2.78
C ASN A 116 6.32 -11.35 -4.15
N LEU A 117 5.53 -10.33 -4.49
CA LEU A 117 4.83 -10.21 -5.78
C LEU A 117 5.60 -9.35 -6.80
N GLY A 118 6.75 -8.78 -6.41
CA GLY A 118 7.56 -7.90 -7.25
C GLY A 118 8.11 -6.68 -6.50
N ALA A 119 9.13 -6.05 -7.08
CA ALA A 119 9.66 -4.78 -6.62
C ALA A 119 8.77 -3.62 -7.08
N ILE A 120 8.67 -2.57 -6.26
CA ILE A 120 7.93 -1.34 -6.56
C ILE A 120 8.82 -0.11 -6.32
N PRO A 121 8.62 0.99 -7.06
CA PRO A 121 9.39 2.22 -6.87
C PRO A 121 9.13 2.89 -5.51
N PRO A 122 10.00 3.81 -5.07
CA PRO A 122 9.81 4.59 -3.84
C PRO A 122 8.57 5.49 -3.88
N ASN A 123 8.14 5.99 -2.72
CA ASN A 123 7.38 7.23 -2.66
C ASN A 123 8.26 8.41 -3.09
N ILE A 124 7.69 9.30 -3.89
CA ILE A 124 8.42 10.35 -4.62
C ILE A 124 7.73 11.69 -4.38
N VAL A 125 8.49 12.69 -3.96
CA VAL A 125 8.01 14.08 -3.94
C VAL A 125 8.10 14.65 -5.36
N MET A 126 6.95 14.75 -6.03
CA MET A 126 6.86 15.47 -7.31
C MET A 126 6.64 16.96 -7.04
N THR A 127 7.28 17.82 -7.82
CA THR A 127 7.11 19.29 -7.74
C THR A 127 7.06 19.91 -9.14
N HIS A 128 6.50 21.11 -9.25
CA HIS A 128 6.61 21.87 -10.49
C HIS A 128 8.08 22.29 -10.70
N PRO A 129 8.66 22.24 -11.92
CA PRO A 129 10.10 22.46 -12.16
C PRO A 129 10.68 23.82 -11.73
N VAL A 130 9.84 24.75 -11.29
CA VAL A 130 10.22 26.10 -10.80
C VAL A 130 10.29 26.16 -9.26
N LEU A 131 9.71 25.19 -8.56
CA LEU A 131 9.62 25.17 -7.09
C LEU A 131 10.53 24.09 -6.49
N ILE A 132 11.83 24.42 -6.37
CA ILE A 132 12.81 23.66 -5.59
C ILE A 132 13.11 24.44 -4.31
N GLU A 133 12.14 24.48 -3.40
CA GLU A 133 12.40 24.87 -2.02
C GLU A 133 12.92 23.66 -1.22
N THR A 134 13.84 23.89 -0.29
CA THR A 134 14.45 22.82 0.49
C THR A 134 13.47 22.30 1.54
N ILE A 135 12.94 21.10 1.36
CA ILE A 135 12.15 20.39 2.39
C ILE A 135 13.10 19.96 3.52
N ALA A 136 13.37 20.90 4.42
CA ALA A 136 14.23 20.70 5.58
C ALA A 136 13.39 20.38 6.81
N ALA A 137 13.40 19.13 7.25
CA ALA A 137 13.01 18.78 8.61
C ALA A 137 13.91 19.56 9.59
N ARG A 138 13.32 20.44 10.41
CA ARG A 138 14.06 21.21 11.42
C ARG A 138 14.09 20.41 12.73
N PRO A 139 15.24 19.87 13.17
CA PRO A 139 15.30 19.00 14.36
C PRO A 139 14.78 19.69 15.62
N ASP A 140 15.10 20.98 15.77
CA ASP A 140 14.79 21.78 16.97
C ASP A 140 13.32 22.24 17.07
N SER A 141 12.44 21.75 16.18
CA SER A 141 11.05 22.19 16.10
C SER A 141 10.05 21.37 16.93
N GLY A 142 10.46 20.20 17.43
CA GLY A 142 9.54 19.24 18.07
C GLY A 142 8.53 18.60 17.10
N PHE A 143 8.67 18.85 15.80
CA PHE A 143 7.85 18.25 14.74
C PHE A 143 8.65 17.19 13.99
N HIS A 144 8.10 15.98 13.90
CA HIS A 144 8.80 14.83 13.33
C HIS A 144 8.22 14.51 11.95
N LEU A 145 8.94 14.92 10.90
CA LEU A 145 8.47 14.85 9.50
C LEU A 145 8.18 13.42 9.01
N PHE A 146 8.79 12.41 9.64
CA PHE A 146 8.70 10.99 9.27
C PHE A 146 8.19 10.09 10.42
N GLU A 147 7.58 10.67 11.46
CA GLU A 147 6.99 9.90 12.57
C GLU A 147 5.56 10.39 12.81
N SER A 148 4.61 9.83 12.06
CA SER A 148 3.20 10.19 12.14
C SER A 148 2.34 9.55 13.25
N PRO A 149 2.71 8.43 13.92
CA PRO A 149 1.86 7.81 14.97
C PRO A 149 1.44 8.75 16.11
N GLN A 150 2.28 9.72 16.45
CA GLN A 150 1.99 10.75 17.47
C GLN A 150 0.95 11.80 17.02
N TYR A 151 0.64 11.87 15.72
CA TYR A 151 -0.40 12.71 15.13
C TYR A 151 -1.71 11.94 14.87
N GLY A 152 -1.78 10.66 15.26
CA GLY A 152 -3.03 9.88 15.36
C GLY A 152 -3.20 8.76 14.33
N GLU A 153 -2.48 8.81 13.21
CA GLU A 153 -2.52 7.79 12.14
C GLU A 153 -1.10 7.36 11.74
N SER A 154 -0.96 6.52 10.70
CA SER A 154 0.35 6.09 10.18
C SER A 154 0.58 6.61 8.76
N ASP A 155 1.84 6.71 8.34
CA ASP A 155 2.26 7.16 7.01
C ASP A 155 1.65 8.53 6.56
N LEU A 156 1.49 9.49 7.49
CA LEU A 156 1.00 10.85 7.17
C LEU A 156 2.08 11.71 6.49
N LEU A 157 1.76 12.26 5.31
CA LEU A 157 2.64 13.01 4.39
C LEU A 157 3.80 12.18 3.81
N PHE A 158 4.53 11.49 4.68
CA PHE A 158 5.62 10.58 4.37
C PHE A 158 5.38 9.25 5.07
N LYS A 159 5.92 8.16 4.51
CA LYS A 159 5.89 6.85 5.16
C LYS A 159 6.72 6.88 6.44
N ASP A 160 6.27 6.22 7.51
CA ASP A 160 6.99 6.19 8.80
C ASP A 160 8.34 5.44 8.69
N ALA A 161 8.56 4.72 7.59
CA ALA A 161 9.85 4.12 7.23
C ALA A 161 10.87 5.12 6.63
N THR A 162 10.48 6.35 6.33
CA THR A 162 11.30 7.33 5.62
C THR A 162 12.48 7.79 6.48
N ARG A 163 13.69 7.40 6.11
CA ARG A 163 14.92 7.81 6.83
C ARG A 163 15.48 9.16 6.39
N CYS A 164 15.25 9.54 5.14
CA CYS A 164 15.72 10.79 4.54
C CYS A 164 15.00 11.06 3.21
N LEU A 165 15.06 12.31 2.75
CA LEU A 165 14.73 12.66 1.36
C LEU A 165 16.03 12.70 0.55
N VAL A 166 16.08 11.97 -0.56
CA VAL A 166 17.22 11.97 -1.47
C VAL A 166 16.97 12.95 -2.60
N HIS A 167 17.69 14.07 -2.62
CA HIS A 167 17.69 14.96 -3.79
C HIS A 167 18.33 14.24 -4.98
N THR A 168 17.68 14.27 -6.15
CA THR A 168 18.23 13.68 -7.39
C THR A 168 18.14 14.66 -8.56
N SER A 169 18.75 14.34 -9.70
CA SER A 169 18.75 15.19 -10.89
C SER A 169 17.41 15.17 -11.63
N HIS A 170 17.23 16.09 -12.60
CA HIS A 170 16.01 16.23 -13.41
C HIS A 170 15.72 15.01 -14.29
N MET A 171 15.10 13.97 -13.73
CA MET A 171 14.73 12.73 -14.43
C MET A 171 13.21 12.67 -14.70
N ASP A 172 12.82 12.00 -15.77
CA ASP A 172 11.41 11.79 -16.11
C ASP A 172 10.80 10.62 -15.30
N TYR A 173 9.47 10.60 -15.24
CA TYR A 173 8.74 9.63 -14.41
C TYR A 173 8.88 8.17 -14.88
N ARG A 174 9.12 7.90 -16.18
CA ARG A 174 9.32 6.54 -16.70
C ARG A 174 10.68 5.99 -16.30
N THR A 175 11.73 6.81 -16.40
CA THR A 175 13.04 6.50 -15.80
C THR A 175 12.88 6.20 -14.30
N ILE A 176 12.17 7.07 -13.57
CA ILE A 176 11.98 6.98 -12.11
C ILE A 176 11.24 5.72 -11.65
N LEU A 177 10.16 5.35 -12.34
CA LEU A 177 9.42 4.12 -12.04
C LEU A 177 10.21 2.86 -12.43
N GLY A 178 11.12 2.98 -13.40
CA GLY A 178 11.80 1.87 -14.05
C GLY A 178 10.94 1.28 -15.18
N GLU A 179 11.58 0.88 -16.28
CA GLU A 179 10.90 0.43 -17.50
C GLU A 179 9.92 -0.74 -17.27
N GLU A 180 10.30 -1.69 -16.40
CA GLU A 180 9.49 -2.84 -16.05
C GLU A 180 8.18 -2.43 -15.35
N PHE A 181 8.27 -1.73 -14.23
CA PHE A 181 7.09 -1.25 -13.49
C PHE A 181 6.27 -0.25 -14.32
N TYR A 182 6.93 0.63 -15.08
CA TYR A 182 6.25 1.53 -16.03
C TYR A 182 5.38 0.75 -17.03
N SER A 183 5.92 -0.31 -17.64
CA SER A 183 5.18 -1.09 -18.64
C SER A 183 3.94 -1.80 -18.05
N GLN A 184 4.06 -2.30 -16.81
CA GLN A 184 2.95 -2.91 -16.07
C GLN A 184 1.90 -1.86 -15.67
N ALA A 185 2.34 -0.70 -15.18
CA ALA A 185 1.46 0.42 -14.83
C ALA A 185 0.74 0.99 -16.06
N GLU A 186 1.42 1.18 -17.19
CA GLU A 186 0.82 1.65 -18.45
C GLU A 186 -0.23 0.65 -18.96
N SER A 187 0.06 -0.66 -18.88
CA SER A 187 -0.90 -1.74 -19.19
C SER A 187 -2.19 -1.63 -18.34
N ILE A 188 -2.07 -1.33 -17.04
CA ILE A 188 -3.21 -1.18 -16.13
C ILE A 188 -3.93 0.17 -16.33
N PHE A 189 -3.20 1.28 -16.49
CA PHE A 189 -3.82 2.61 -16.66
C PHE A 189 -4.58 2.75 -17.98
N ASN A 190 -4.19 2.02 -19.03
CA ASN A 190 -4.99 1.92 -20.26
C ASN A 190 -6.39 1.29 -20.05
N CYS A 191 -6.63 0.64 -18.90
CA CYS A 191 -7.93 0.12 -18.49
C CYS A 191 -8.74 1.06 -17.56
N THR A 192 -8.17 2.19 -17.13
CA THR A 192 -8.81 3.13 -16.19
C THR A 192 -8.90 4.53 -16.78
N HIS A 193 -10.10 5.12 -16.84
CA HIS A 193 -10.28 6.50 -17.32
C HIS A 193 -9.84 7.55 -16.29
N SER A 194 -8.52 7.69 -16.13
CA SER A 194 -7.90 8.84 -15.44
C SER A 194 -7.52 9.91 -16.47
N SER A 195 -7.84 11.17 -16.18
CA SER A 195 -7.47 12.30 -17.06
C SER A 195 -5.99 12.66 -16.87
N GLU A 196 -5.17 12.48 -17.91
CA GLU A 196 -3.72 12.71 -17.85
C GLU A 196 -3.34 14.09 -17.27
N ASN A 197 -2.46 14.09 -16.26
CA ASN A 197 -1.67 15.26 -15.89
C ASN A 197 -0.22 14.84 -15.63
N LYS A 198 0.71 15.33 -16.47
CA LYS A 198 2.07 14.77 -16.61
C LYS A 198 3.10 15.49 -15.72
N GLY A 199 3.25 15.00 -14.48
CA GLY A 199 4.33 15.37 -13.56
C GLY A 199 5.72 14.82 -13.96
N LYS A 200 6.78 15.30 -13.28
CA LYS A 200 8.20 14.91 -13.49
C LYS A 200 8.98 14.96 -12.17
N HIS A 201 10.08 14.21 -12.06
CA HIS A 201 11.04 14.16 -10.92
C HIS A 201 10.47 13.44 -9.65
N TYR A 202 11.19 12.72 -8.77
CA TYR A 202 12.61 12.36 -8.52
C TYR A 202 12.77 10.85 -8.13
N TYR A 203 13.97 10.31 -7.84
CA TYR A 203 14.20 8.98 -7.18
C TYR A 203 14.53 9.13 -5.64
N ILE A 204 14.89 8.15 -4.79
CA ILE A 204 15.32 6.72 -4.89
C ILE A 204 14.92 5.89 -3.63
N TYR A 205 14.43 4.64 -3.81
CA TYR A 205 14.66 3.38 -3.03
C TYR A 205 13.55 2.35 -3.34
N THR A 206 13.88 1.14 -3.81
CA THR A 206 12.87 0.11 -4.12
C THR A 206 12.24 -0.48 -2.87
N SER A 207 10.90 -0.48 -2.82
CA SER A 207 10.11 -1.33 -1.92
C SER A 207 9.67 -2.60 -2.67
N TYR A 208 8.83 -3.44 -2.03
CA TYR A 208 8.23 -4.63 -2.64
C TYR A 208 6.73 -4.67 -2.34
N LEU A 209 5.95 -5.36 -3.16
CA LEU A 209 4.52 -5.63 -2.95
C LEU A 209 4.30 -7.07 -2.47
N PHE A 210 3.34 -7.28 -1.58
CA PHE A 210 3.00 -8.59 -1.00
C PHE A 210 1.50 -8.83 -1.03
N ALA A 211 1.12 -10.10 -1.04
CA ALA A 211 -0.16 -10.57 -0.52
C ALA A 211 0.09 -11.24 0.84
N LEU A 212 -0.64 -10.82 1.87
CA LEU A 212 -0.55 -11.34 3.23
C LEU A 212 -1.87 -12.04 3.60
N GLN A 213 -1.79 -13.24 4.17
CA GLN A 213 -2.93 -14.00 4.71
C GLN A 213 -2.78 -14.21 6.23
N SER A 214 -3.91 -14.25 6.94
CA SER A 214 -4.00 -14.60 8.35
C SER A 214 -4.14 -16.13 8.54
N LEU A 215 -3.31 -16.70 9.40
CA LEU A 215 -3.35 -18.12 9.77
C LEU A 215 -4.48 -18.44 10.76
N ASN A 216 -4.88 -17.47 11.61
CA ASN A 216 -5.92 -17.66 12.62
C ASN A 216 -7.35 -17.73 12.03
N PHE A 217 -7.55 -17.47 10.74
CA PHE A 217 -8.84 -17.67 10.05
C PHE A 217 -9.39 -19.11 10.21
N LYS A 218 -8.52 -20.10 10.50
CA LYS A 218 -8.89 -21.52 10.71
C LYS A 218 -9.32 -21.86 12.16
N ARG A 219 -9.62 -20.86 13.00
CA ARG A 219 -10.04 -21.05 14.41
C ARG A 219 -11.48 -20.58 14.72
N ALA A 220 -12.24 -20.14 13.72
CA ALA A 220 -13.66 -19.78 13.82
C ALA A 220 -14.55 -20.89 13.23
#